data_AF-A0A8J4JCR9-F1
#
_entry.id   AF-A0A8J4JCR9-F1
#
_cell.length_a   1.000
_cell.length_b   1.000
_cell.length_c   1.000
_cell.angle_alpha   90.00
_cell.angle_beta   90.00
_cell.angle_gamma   90.00
#
_symmetry.space_group_name_H-M   'P 1'
#
loop_
_entity.id
_entity.type
_entity.pdbx_description
1 polymer ?
#
loop_
_entity_poly.entity_id
_entity_poly.type
_entity_poly.pdbx_seq_one_letter_code
_entity_poly.pdbx_strand_id
1 'polypeptide(L)'
;FYLCRNQDTWLGVSEIEKALVNISAVVEKLENATMDAIQAQQEELRSLSRVVLQNRMALDILLAAQGGVCIMINTSCCTYVDQSGRVSTDLQ
;
A
#
# COMPACT_ATOMS: atom_id res chain seq x y z
N PHE A 1 -44.38 18.40 41.11
CA PHE A 1 -43.23 18.35 40.20
C PHE A 1 -42.82 16.89 40.05
N TYR A 2 -43.06 16.28 38.89
CA TYR A 2 -42.54 14.95 38.57
C TYR A 2 -41.48 15.09 37.49
N LEU A 3 -40.31 14.52 37.72
CA LEU A 3 -39.27 14.34 36.71
C LEU A 3 -39.39 12.91 36.18
N CYS A 4 -39.91 12.76 34.96
CA CYS A 4 -39.84 11.50 34.22
C CYS A 4 -38.50 11.45 33.47
N ARG A 5 -37.70 10.41 33.70
CA ARG A 5 -36.49 10.13 32.90
C ARG A 5 -36.96 9.38 31.65
N ASN A 6 -36.76 9.93 30.46
CA ASN A 6 -37.16 9.30 29.20
C ASN A 6 -36.32 8.03 28.95
N GLN A 7 -36.87 6.86 29.27
CA GLN A 7 -36.21 5.55 29.06
C GLN A 7 -35.80 5.34 27.59
N ASP A 8 -36.60 5.86 26.64
CA ASP A 8 -36.37 5.73 25.20
C ASP A 8 -35.09 6.45 24.72
N THR A 9 -34.72 7.56 25.37
CA THR A 9 -33.49 8.28 25.02
C THR A 9 -32.23 7.51 25.38
N TRP A 10 -32.27 6.68 26.43
CA TRP A 10 -31.11 5.91 26.88
C TRP A 10 -30.85 4.67 26.03
N LEU A 11 -31.92 4.00 25.57
CA LEU A 11 -31.79 2.91 24.61
C LEU A 11 -31.07 3.43 23.36
N GLY A 12 -31.57 4.51 22.75
CA GLY A 12 -30.97 5.13 21.56
C GLY A 12 -29.49 5.49 21.71
N VAL A 13 -29.08 5.98 22.88
CA VAL A 13 -27.65 6.25 23.18
C VAL A 13 -26.83 4.96 23.17
N SER A 14 -27.34 3.87 23.74
CA SER A 14 -26.64 2.58 23.80
C SER A 14 -26.46 1.91 22.44
N GLU A 15 -27.42 2.06 21.52
CA GLU A 15 -27.26 1.55 20.16
C GLU A 15 -26.19 2.33 19.38
N ILE A 16 -26.11 3.65 19.57
CA ILE A 16 -25.08 4.49 18.97
C ILE A 16 -23.69 4.12 19.53
N GLU A 17 -23.56 3.89 20.83
CA GLU A 17 -22.31 3.45 21.45
C GLU A 17 -21.82 2.12 20.86
N LYS A 18 -22.72 1.15 20.67
CA LYS A 18 -22.38 -0.13 20.02
C LYS A 18 -21.94 0.06 18.58
N ALA A 19 -22.65 0.89 17.82
CA ALA A 19 -22.29 1.19 16.43
C ALA A 19 -20.91 1.85 16.35
N LEU A 20 -20.60 2.77 17.28
CA LEU A 20 -19.32 3.44 17.36
C LEU A 20 -18.17 2.45 17.63
N VAL A 21 -18.33 1.55 18.61
CA VAL A 21 -17.32 0.52 18.90
C VAL A 21 -17.12 -0.43 17.71
N ASN A 22 -18.21 -0.82 17.05
CA ASN A 22 -18.12 -1.68 15.86
C ASN A 22 -17.39 -0.97 14.70
N ILE A 23 -17.65 0.32 14.47
CA ILE A 23 -16.94 1.11 13.46
C ILE A 23 -15.44 1.19 13.82
N SER A 24 -15.10 1.46 15.09
CA SER A 24 -13.70 1.48 15.55
C SER A 24 -12.98 0.17 15.21
N ALA A 25 -13.59 -0.97 15.55
CA ALA A 25 -13.01 -2.28 15.29
C ALA A 25 -12.85 -2.58 13.78
N VAL A 26 -13.81 -2.13 12.96
CA VAL A 26 -13.73 -2.30 11.50
C VAL A 26 -12.61 -1.45 10.90
N VAL A 27 -12.43 -0.21 11.38
CA VAL A 27 -11.37 0.68 10.91
C VAL A 27 -9.99 0.10 11.27
N GLU A 28 -9.78 -0.35 12.50
CA GLU A 28 -8.52 -0.99 12.92
C GLU A 28 -8.20 -2.24 12.09
N LYS A 29 -9.21 -3.07 11.81
CA LYS A 29 -9.03 -4.25 10.97
C LYS A 29 -8.69 -3.89 9.53
N LEU A 30 -9.34 -2.86 8.98
CA LEU A 30 -9.10 -2.39 7.63
C LEU A 30 -7.68 -1.80 7.50
N GLU A 31 -7.24 -1.04 8.50
CA GLU A 31 -5.89 -0.49 8.58
C GLU A 31 -4.83 -1.60 8.53
N ASN A 32 -4.92 -2.58 9.43
CA ASN A 32 -3.99 -3.71 9.47
C ASN A 32 -3.97 -4.50 8.14
N ALA A 33 -5.15 -4.81 7.59
CA ALA A 33 -5.23 -5.53 6.32
C ALA A 33 -4.64 -4.73 5.14
N THR A 34 -4.81 -3.40 5.15
CA THR A 34 -4.25 -2.52 4.12
C THR A 34 -2.73 -2.44 4.25
N MET A 35 -2.22 -2.34 5.48
CA MET A 35 -0.78 -2.32 5.76
C MET A 35 -0.11 -3.61 5.29
N ASP A 36 -0.67 -4.77 5.64
CA ASP A 36 -0.17 -6.08 5.20
C ASP A 36 -0.16 -6.20 3.67
N ALA A 37 -1.24 -5.77 3.01
CA ALA A 37 -1.35 -5.82 1.56
C ALA A 37 -0.31 -4.93 0.85
N ILE A 38 -0.04 -3.74 1.40
CA ILE A 38 0.98 -2.83 0.85
C ILE A 38 2.38 -3.42 1.06
N GLN A 39 2.68 -3.97 2.24
CA GLN A 39 3.97 -4.61 2.51
C GLN A 39 4.24 -5.77 1.57
N ALA A 40 3.24 -6.65 1.35
CA ALA A 40 3.36 -7.76 0.41
C ALA A 40 3.60 -7.29 -1.04
N GLN A 41 2.87 -6.26 -1.50
CA GLN A 41 3.09 -5.68 -2.83
C GLN A 41 4.50 -5.09 -2.97
N GLN A 42 5.02 -4.45 -1.92
CA GLN A 42 6.37 -3.89 -1.93
C GLN A 42 7.43 -4.97 -2.03
N GLU A 43 7.22 -6.14 -1.44
CA GLU A 43 8.16 -7.26 -1.59
C GLU A 43 8.16 -7.83 -3.02
N GLU A 44 6.97 -8.04 -3.59
CA GLU A 44 6.80 -8.52 -4.96
C GLU A 44 7.41 -7.56 -6.00
N LEU A 45 7.15 -6.25 -5.86
CA LEU A 45 7.72 -5.23 -6.75
C LEU A 45 9.25 -5.16 -6.64
N ARG A 46 9.82 -5.31 -5.45
CA ARG A 46 11.28 -5.39 -5.27
C ARG A 46 11.86 -6.65 -5.94
N SER A 47 11.20 -7.79 -5.81
CA SER A 47 11.61 -9.03 -6.48
C SER A 47 11.59 -8.87 -8.00
N LEU A 48 10.48 -8.36 -8.54
CA LEU A 48 10.29 -8.16 -9.97
C LEU A 48 11.30 -7.15 -10.55
N SER A 49 11.49 -6.01 -9.88
CA SER A 49 12.44 -4.99 -10.33
C SER A 49 13.88 -5.53 -10.41
N ARG A 50 14.30 -6.40 -9.48
CA ARG A 50 15.62 -7.06 -9.55
C ARG A 50 15.76 -7.93 -10.79
N VAL A 51 14.72 -8.68 -11.16
CA VAL A 51 14.74 -9.53 -12.36
C VAL A 51 14.76 -8.66 -13.62
N VAL A 52 13.94 -7.61 -13.67
CA VAL A 52 13.90 -6.66 -14.81
C VAL A 52 15.24 -5.97 -15.00
N LEU A 53 15.90 -5.53 -13.93
CA LEU A 53 17.23 -4.91 -13.98
C LEU A 53 18.29 -5.89 -14.48
N GLN A 54 18.28 -7.13 -14.01
CA GLN A 54 19.18 -8.16 -14.50
C GLN A 54 18.98 -8.45 -15.99
N ASN A 55 17.72 -8.57 -16.43
CA ASN A 55 17.39 -8.75 -17.83
C ASN A 55 17.85 -7.55 -18.67
N ARG A 56 17.66 -6.32 -18.18
CA ARG A 56 18.15 -5.11 -18.85
C ARG A 56 19.67 -5.13 -19.01
N MET A 57 20.42 -5.44 -17.95
CA MET A 57 21.88 -5.53 -18.02
C MET A 57 22.35 -6.60 -19.02
N ALA A 58 21.76 -7.80 -18.98
CA ALA A 58 22.10 -8.86 -19.91
C ALA A 58 21.83 -8.45 -21.36
N LEU A 59 20.68 -7.82 -21.62
CA LEU A 59 20.34 -7.32 -22.94
C LEU A 59 21.22 -6.14 -23.38
N ASP A 60 21.63 -5.26 -22.47
CA ASP A 60 22.55 -4.17 -22.78
C ASP A 60 23.95 -4.69 -23.17
N ILE A 61 24.40 -5.79 -22.56
CA ILE A 61 25.64 -6.48 -22.96
C ILE A 61 25.48 -7.08 -24.36
N LEU A 62 24.38 -7.80 -24.61
CA LEU A 62 24.12 -8.42 -25.91
C LEU A 62 23.98 -7.39 -27.03
N LEU A 63 23.44 -6.21 -26.71
CA LEU A 63 23.20 -5.11 -27.64
C LEU A 63 24.27 -4.02 -27.57
N ALA A 64 25.43 -4.30 -26.96
CA ALA A 64 26.47 -3.29 -26.74
C ALA A 64 26.90 -2.59 -28.03
N ALA A 65 27.00 -3.34 -29.14
CA ALA A 65 27.33 -2.79 -30.46
C ALA A 65 26.25 -1.87 -31.04
N GLN A 66 24.99 -2.01 -30.60
CA GLN A 66 23.88 -1.14 -30.99
C GLN A 66 23.57 -0.06 -29.93
N GLY A 67 24.43 0.08 -28.91
CA GLY A 67 24.25 1.07 -27.85
C GLY A 67 23.27 0.65 -26.75
N GLY A 68 22.96 -0.64 -26.64
CA GLY A 68 22.09 -1.20 -25.60
C GLY A 68 20.59 -1.07 -25.91
N VAL A 69 19.78 -1.56 -24.98
CA VAL A 69 18.32 -1.67 -25.12
C VAL A 69 17.65 -0.30 -25.25
N CYS A 70 18.12 0.72 -24.52
CA CYS A 70 17.50 2.05 -24.55
C CYS A 70 17.62 2.72 -25.93
N ILE A 71 18.78 2.59 -26.57
CA ILE A 71 19.00 3.11 -27.94
C ILE A 71 18.25 2.25 -28.96
N MET A 72 18.32 0.93 -28.83
CA MET A 72 17.66 0.00 -29.74
C MET A 72 16.14 0.14 -29.79
N ILE A 73 15.49 0.41 -28.66
CA ILE A 73 14.03 0.59 -28.57
C ILE A 73 13.62 2.05 -28.83
N ASN A 74 14.58 2.97 -28.93
CA ASN A 74 14.35 4.41 -29.12
C ASN A 74 13.39 5.01 -28.07
N THR A 75 13.61 4.64 -26.81
CA THR A 75 12.80 5.09 -25.65
C THR A 75 13.69 5.78 -24.63
N SER A 76 13.14 6.72 -23.86
CA SER A 76 13.87 7.35 -22.75
C SER A 76 14.35 6.29 -21.75
N CYS A 77 15.61 6.38 -21.33
CA CYS A 77 16.20 5.42 -20.41
C CYS A 77 15.91 5.84 -18.96
N CYS A 78 15.15 5.03 -18.24
CA CYS A 78 14.84 5.22 -16.83
C CYS A 78 15.51 4.13 -16.00
N THR A 79 16.07 4.48 -14.84
CA THR A 79 16.57 3.51 -13.87
C THR A 79 15.54 3.26 -12.77
N TYR A 80 15.49 2.04 -12.27
CA TYR A 80 14.69 1.73 -11.10
C TYR A 80 15.37 2.32 -9.86
N VAL A 81 14.60 3.07 -9.06
CA VAL A 81 15.02 3.57 -7.75
C VAL A 81 14.16 2.88 -6.71
N ASP A 82 14.78 2.16 -5.78
CA ASP A 82 14.06 1.54 -4.68
C ASP A 82 13.53 2.62 -3.74
N GLN A 83 12.21 2.83 -3.75
CA GLN A 83 11.52 3.78 -2.88
C GLN A 83 10.90 3.11 -1.66
N SER A 84 11.22 1.85 -1.42
CA SER A 84 10.54 1.10 -0.40
C SER A 84 10.82 1.58 1.03
N GLY A 85 11.93 2.29 1.24
CA GLY A 85 12.19 3.03 2.48
C GLY A 85 11.15 4.13 2.76
N ARG A 86 10.60 4.78 1.72
CA ARG A 86 9.55 5.80 1.88
C ARG A 86 8.21 5.18 2.26
N VAL A 87 7.86 4.07 1.61
CA VAL A 87 6.61 3.35 1.92
C VAL A 87 6.66 2.77 3.33
N SER A 88 7.82 2.30 3.79
CA SER A 88 7.98 1.84 5.18
C SER A 88 7.80 2.96 6.21
N THR A 89 8.23 4.19 5.91
CA THR A 89 8.05 5.32 6.84
C THR A 89 6.62 5.84 6.89
N ASP A 90 5.87 5.70 5.79
CA ASP A 90 4.47 6.15 5.71
C ASP A 90 3.49 5.15 6.34
N LEU A 91 3.93 3.90 6.58
CA LEU A 91 3.14 2.83 7.19
C LEU A 91 3.46 2.61 8.68
N GLN A 92 4.28 3.47 9.29
CA GLN A 92 4.78 3.32 10.65
C GLN A 92 4.19 4.34 11.63
#